data_AF-A0A939I5Y7-F1
#
_entry.id   AF-A0A939I5Y7-F1
#
_cell.length_a   1.000
_cell.length_b   1.000
_cell.length_c   1.000
_cell.angle_alpha   90.00
_cell.angle_beta   90.00
_cell.angle_gamma   90.00
#
_symmetry.space_group_name_H-M   'P 1'
#
loop_
_entity.id
_entity.type
_entity.pdbx_description
1 polymer ?
#
loop_
_entity_poly.entity_id
_entity_poly.type
_entity_poly.pdbx_seq_one_letter_code
_entity_poly.pdbx_strand_id
1 'polypeptide(L)'
;MDADGPQAREFVAGLVRAGVPSLPGASGLAVPEGAADEVIAAARRLALRALPAERRRPEPAPELLALATALVVDEHPSAPGWTAAERERLAEWVALLIEHRGEDGVQDLVGELNRGGTG
;
A
#
# COMPACT_ATOMS: atom_id res chain seq x y z
N MET A 1 -33.60 -17.79 4.87
CA MET A 1 -33.12 -16.47 5.33
C MET A 1 -32.61 -15.76 4.09
N ASP A 2 -33.55 -15.16 3.36
CA ASP A 2 -33.29 -14.51 2.07
C ASP A 2 -32.60 -13.17 2.33
N ALA A 3 -31.29 -13.12 2.14
CA ALA A 3 -30.46 -11.94 2.39
C ALA A 3 -30.66 -10.81 1.36
N ASP A 4 -31.53 -11.01 0.35
CA ASP A 4 -31.77 -10.09 -0.77
C ASP A 4 -33.13 -9.37 -0.70
N GLY A 5 -33.75 -9.36 0.49
CA GLY A 5 -35.02 -8.68 0.70
C GLY A 5 -34.92 -7.15 0.55
N PRO A 6 -36.03 -6.47 0.22
CA PRO A 6 -36.06 -5.00 0.07
C PRO A 6 -35.53 -4.25 1.31
N GLN A 7 -35.65 -4.86 2.49
CA GLN A 7 -35.08 -4.35 3.75
C GLN A 7 -33.55 -4.29 3.76
N ALA A 8 -32.85 -5.26 3.15
CA ALA A 8 -31.39 -5.21 3.03
C ALA A 8 -30.97 -4.05 2.11
N ARG A 9 -31.73 -3.81 1.04
CA ARG A 9 -31.47 -2.71 0.10
C ARG A 9 -31.74 -1.35 0.73
N GLU A 10 -32.80 -1.21 1.53
CA GLU A 10 -33.08 0.02 2.28
C GLU A 10 -32.04 0.28 3.37
N PHE A 11 -31.55 -0.77 4.04
CA PHE A 11 -30.48 -0.65 5.02
C PHE A 11 -29.16 -0.18 4.38
N VAL A 12 -28.77 -0.79 3.26
CA VAL A 12 -27.58 -0.37 2.49
C VAL A 12 -27.74 1.05 1.96
N ALA A 13 -28.90 1.40 1.40
CA ALA A 13 -29.18 2.76 0.92
C ALA A 13 -29.14 3.79 2.06
N GLY A 14 -29.61 3.42 3.24
CA GLY A 14 -29.51 4.22 4.46
C GLY A 14 -28.07 4.46 4.89
N LEU A 15 -27.22 3.42 4.86
CA LEU A 15 -25.79 3.51 5.15
C LEU A 15 -25.03 4.38 4.13
N VAL A 16 -25.35 4.25 2.84
CA VAL A 16 -24.76 5.08 1.77
C VAL A 16 -25.17 6.55 1.92
N ARG A 17 -26.44 6.83 2.25
CA ARG A 17 -26.93 8.20 2.51
C ARG A 17 -26.38 8.81 3.78
N ALA A 18 -26.20 8.00 4.82
CA ALA A 18 -25.65 8.46 6.09
C ALA A 18 -24.20 8.95 5.92
N GLY A 19 -23.52 8.52 4.84
CA GLY A 19 -22.09 8.69 4.68
C GLY A 19 -21.41 7.85 5.74
N VAL A 20 -20.79 6.74 5.35
CA VAL A 20 -19.95 6.00 6.30
C VAL A 20 -18.94 7.02 6.82
N PRO A 21 -18.93 7.35 8.12
CA PRO A 21 -17.88 8.21 8.64
C PRO A 21 -16.59 7.52 8.24
N SER A 22 -15.71 8.23 7.53
CA SER A 22 -14.31 7.83 7.40
C SER A 22 -13.77 7.77 8.81
N LEU A 23 -14.03 6.65 9.51
CA LEU A 23 -13.26 6.24 10.64
C LEU A 23 -11.83 6.26 10.10
N PRO A 24 -10.90 6.96 10.75
CA PRO A 24 -9.50 6.71 10.51
C PRO A 24 -9.29 5.26 10.93
N GLY A 25 -9.59 4.33 10.01
CA GLY A 25 -9.27 2.94 10.17
C GLY A 25 -7.78 2.95 10.33
N ALA A 26 -7.31 2.52 11.50
CA ALA A 26 -5.90 2.21 11.65
C ALA A 26 -5.53 1.38 10.42
N SER A 27 -4.59 1.87 9.60
CA SER A 27 -4.11 1.14 8.44
C SER A 27 -3.90 -0.30 8.91
N GLY A 28 -4.49 -1.28 8.21
CA GLY A 28 -4.45 -2.69 8.65
C GLY A 28 -3.02 -3.20 8.86
N LEU A 29 -2.06 -2.47 8.32
CA LEU A 29 -0.64 -2.53 8.59
C LEU A 29 -0.26 -1.39 9.56
N ALA A 30 0.26 -1.72 10.73
CA ALA A 30 0.87 -0.75 11.65
C ALA A 30 2.19 -0.22 11.03
N VAL A 31 2.07 0.65 10.04
CA VAL A 31 3.20 1.26 9.34
C VAL A 31 3.69 2.45 10.18
N PRO A 32 4.96 2.47 10.61
CA PRO A 32 5.49 3.62 11.32
C PRO A 32 5.60 4.82 10.37
N GLU A 33 5.51 6.03 10.94
CA GLU A 33 5.90 7.24 10.20
C GLU A 33 7.38 7.18 9.82
N GLY A 34 7.72 7.75 8.66
CA GLY A 34 9.09 7.70 8.14
C GLY A 34 9.33 8.68 6.98
N ALA A 35 10.60 9.05 6.80
CA ALA A 35 11.00 9.89 5.67
C ALA A 35 10.86 9.10 4.35
N ALA A 36 10.47 9.78 3.27
CA ALA A 36 10.27 9.14 1.96
C ALA A 36 11.49 8.34 1.51
N ASP A 37 12.70 8.90 1.64
CA ASP A 37 13.95 8.24 1.27
C ASP A 37 14.18 6.91 2.01
N GLU A 38 13.82 6.85 3.29
CA GLU A 38 14.00 5.64 4.11
C GLU A 38 13.04 4.54 3.67
N VAL A 39 11.78 4.91 3.43
CA VAL A 39 10.74 4.00 2.95
C VAL A 39 11.06 3.49 1.54
N ILE A 40 11.48 4.39 0.65
CA ILE A 40 11.93 4.07 -0.71
C ILE A 40 13.16 3.15 -0.66
N ALA A 41 14.12 3.41 0.21
CA ALA A 41 15.31 2.58 0.35
C ALA A 41 14.96 1.17 0.84
N ALA A 42 14.03 1.03 1.80
CA ALA A 42 13.53 -0.25 2.27
C ALA A 42 12.81 -1.03 1.16
N ALA A 43 11.84 -0.38 0.50
CA ALA A 43 11.10 -0.98 -0.61
C ALA A 43 12.04 -1.43 -1.74
N ARG A 44 13.00 -0.58 -2.12
CA ARG A 44 14.01 -0.91 -3.13
C ARG A 44 14.86 -2.13 -2.74
N ARG A 45 15.36 -2.20 -1.50
CA ARG A 45 16.19 -3.33 -1.06
C ARG A 45 15.42 -4.65 -1.15
N LEU A 46 14.17 -4.66 -0.70
CA LEU A 46 13.33 -5.85 -0.73
C LEU A 46 12.96 -6.22 -2.18
N ALA A 47 12.59 -5.23 -3.01
CA ALA A 47 12.28 -5.45 -4.42
C ALA A 47 13.46 -6.10 -5.14
N LEU A 48 14.66 -5.53 -4.99
CA LEU A 48 15.88 -6.06 -5.63
C LEU A 48 16.23 -7.48 -5.15
N ARG A 49 15.89 -7.86 -3.91
CA ARG A 49 16.07 -9.23 -3.41
C ARG A 49 15.03 -10.21 -3.99
N ALA A 50 13.86 -9.71 -4.34
CA ALA A 50 12.79 -10.50 -4.96
C ALA A 50 12.98 -10.67 -6.47
N LEU A 51 13.76 -9.82 -7.13
CA LEU A 51 13.98 -9.89 -8.57
C LEU A 51 14.79 -11.14 -8.97
N PRO A 52 14.41 -11.82 -10.06
CA PRO A 52 15.25 -12.83 -10.68
C PRO A 52 16.51 -12.18 -11.28
N ALA A 53 17.65 -12.85 -11.15
CA ALA A 53 18.98 -12.34 -11.54
C ALA A 53 19.11 -11.93 -13.03
N GLU A 54 18.18 -12.36 -13.88
CA GLU A 54 18.21 -12.20 -15.33
C GLU A 54 17.57 -10.87 -15.82
N ARG A 55 16.86 -10.13 -14.96
CA ARG A 55 16.13 -8.91 -15.35
C ARG A 55 16.99 -7.65 -15.17
N ARG A 56 17.49 -7.09 -16.27
CA ARG A 56 18.35 -5.88 -16.28
C ARG A 56 17.62 -4.56 -15.98
N ARG A 57 16.30 -4.52 -16.19
CA ARG A 57 15.47 -3.35 -15.90
C ARG A 57 14.11 -3.81 -15.39
N PRO A 58 13.85 -3.73 -14.08
CA PRO A 58 12.55 -4.07 -13.56
C PRO A 58 11.60 -2.91 -13.87
N GLU A 59 10.66 -3.13 -14.78
CA GLU A 59 9.57 -2.20 -15.08
C GLU A 59 8.28 -2.87 -14.59
N PRO A 60 7.61 -2.34 -13.55
CA PRO A 60 6.39 -2.93 -13.02
C PRO A 60 5.24 -2.79 -14.01
N ALA A 61 4.30 -3.73 -13.96
CA ALA A 61 3.05 -3.63 -14.72
C ALA A 61 2.26 -2.35 -14.32
N PRO A 62 1.69 -1.60 -15.27
CA PRO A 62 0.99 -0.34 -14.99
C PRO A 62 -0.21 -0.51 -14.05
N GLU A 63 -0.87 -1.65 -14.08
CA GLU A 63 -1.97 -1.98 -13.16
C GLU A 63 -1.46 -2.12 -11.71
N LEU A 64 -0.26 -2.67 -11.53
CA LEU A 64 0.38 -2.81 -10.22
C LEU A 64 0.90 -1.49 -9.69
N LEU A 65 1.31 -0.56 -10.56
CA LEU A 65 1.63 0.82 -10.17
C LEU A 65 0.42 1.52 -9.58
N ALA A 66 -0.73 1.46 -10.25
CA ALA A 66 -1.97 2.06 -9.74
C ALA A 66 -2.38 1.44 -8.40
N LEU A 67 -2.25 0.12 -8.28
CA LEU A 67 -2.53 -0.61 -7.04
C LEU A 67 -1.58 -0.21 -5.90
N ALA A 68 -0.28 -0.15 -6.17
CA ALA A 68 0.75 0.25 -5.20
C ALA A 68 0.51 1.67 -4.69
N THR A 69 0.18 2.60 -5.59
CA THR A 69 -0.17 3.97 -5.21
C THR A 69 -1.37 4.00 -4.29
N ALA A 70 -2.49 3.40 -4.70
CA ALA A 70 -3.76 3.50 -3.98
C ALA A 70 -3.79 2.76 -2.64
N LEU A 71 -3.11 1.61 -2.53
CA LEU A 71 -3.22 0.74 -1.35
C LEU A 71 -2.05 0.87 -0.37
N VAL A 72 -0.91 1.41 -0.80
CA VAL A 72 0.31 1.46 0.02
C VAL A 72 0.84 2.87 0.14
N VAL A 73 1.02 3.58 -0.98
CA VAL A 73 1.65 4.91 -0.95
C VAL A 73 0.71 5.96 -0.35
N ASP A 74 -0.52 6.06 -0.84
CA ASP A 74 -1.48 7.07 -0.37
C ASP A 74 -2.01 6.77 1.04
N GLU A 75 -2.00 5.50 1.45
CA GLU A 75 -2.39 5.05 2.79
C GLU A 75 -1.25 5.17 3.82
N HIS A 76 -0.03 5.54 3.41
CA HIS A 76 1.09 5.69 4.32
C HIS A 76 0.89 6.92 5.22
N PRO A 77 1.13 6.84 6.54
CA PRO A 77 0.84 7.94 7.47
C PRO A 77 1.60 9.23 7.12
N SER A 78 2.84 9.09 6.62
CA SER A 78 3.67 10.21 6.17
C SER A 78 3.40 10.70 4.74
N ALA A 79 2.49 10.05 3.98
CA ALA A 79 2.24 10.38 2.58
C ALA A 79 1.90 11.86 2.34
N PRO A 80 1.10 12.57 3.17
CA PRO A 80 0.80 13.99 2.97
C PRO A 80 2.04 14.89 2.94
N GLY A 81 3.14 14.47 3.56
CA GLY A 81 4.41 15.20 3.60
C GLY A 81 5.35 14.92 2.42
N TRP A 82 5.04 13.93 1.58
CA TRP A 82 5.89 13.53 0.46
C TRP A 82 5.52 14.24 -0.83
N THR A 83 6.54 14.54 -1.63
CA THR A 83 6.42 15.07 -2.99
C THR A 83 5.85 14.02 -3.96
N ALA A 84 5.32 14.49 -5.08
CA ALA A 84 4.82 13.59 -6.14
C ALA A 84 5.91 12.63 -6.65
N ALA A 85 7.14 13.12 -6.82
CA ALA A 85 8.26 12.31 -7.28
C ALA A 85 8.65 11.21 -6.29
N GLU A 86 8.57 11.47 -4.98
CA GLU A 86 8.80 10.47 -3.95
C GLU A 86 7.73 9.39 -3.94
N ARG A 87 6.46 9.80 -4.09
CA ARG A 87 5.32 8.87 -4.17
C ARG A 87 5.41 7.97 -5.41
N GLU A 88 5.70 8.56 -6.57
CA GLU A 88 5.90 7.81 -7.82
C GLU A 88 7.04 6.79 -7.67
N ARG A 89 8.17 7.22 -7.11
CA ARG A 89 9.32 6.34 -6.93
C ARG A 89 9.06 5.22 -5.93
N LEU A 90 8.31 5.50 -4.86
CA LEU A 90 7.89 4.45 -3.93
C LEU A 90 6.94 3.46 -4.60
N ALA A 91 5.96 3.95 -5.37
CA ALA A 91 5.00 3.13 -6.10
C ALA A 91 5.71 2.15 -7.06
N GLU A 92 6.77 2.59 -7.76
CA GLU A 92 7.57 1.69 -8.62
C GLU A 92 8.15 0.51 -7.85
N TRP A 93 8.79 0.75 -6.70
CA TRP A 93 9.40 -0.31 -5.90
C TRP A 93 8.37 -1.23 -5.24
N VAL A 94 7.26 -0.67 -4.76
CA VAL A 94 6.17 -1.44 -4.17
C VAL A 94 5.47 -2.29 -5.24
N ALA A 95 5.25 -1.76 -6.44
CA ALA A 95 4.66 -2.51 -7.54
C ALA A 95 5.54 -3.71 -7.93
N LEU A 96 6.87 -3.55 -7.94
CA LEU A 96 7.82 -4.66 -8.16
C LEU A 96 7.78 -5.69 -7.03
N LEU A 97 7.61 -5.26 -5.78
CA LEU A 97 7.41 -6.17 -4.65
C LEU A 97 6.13 -6.98 -4.81
N ILE A 98 5.02 -6.33 -5.17
CA ILE A 98 3.75 -7.01 -5.40
C ILE A 98 3.86 -7.97 -6.58
N GLU A 99 4.53 -7.59 -7.68
CA GLU A 99 4.73 -8.45 -8.86
C GLU A 99 5.43 -9.77 -8.50
N HIS A 100 6.44 -9.71 -7.62
CA HIS A 100 7.32 -10.85 -7.35
C HIS A 100 7.04 -11.60 -6.05
N ARG A 101 6.38 -10.96 -5.08
CA ARG A 101 6.11 -11.52 -3.74
C ARG A 101 4.64 -11.42 -3.34
N GLY A 102 3.81 -10.74 -4.13
CA GLY A 102 2.41 -10.49 -3.76
C GLY A 102 2.30 -9.70 -2.45
N GLU A 103 1.33 -10.09 -1.63
CA GLU A 103 1.06 -9.46 -0.32
C GLU A 103 2.23 -9.66 0.68
N ASP A 104 2.91 -10.81 0.63
CA ASP A 104 4.05 -11.10 1.52
C ASP A 104 5.16 -10.04 1.39
N GLY A 105 5.35 -9.49 0.19
CA GLY A 105 6.33 -8.42 -0.05
C GLY A 105 5.98 -7.12 0.66
N VAL A 106 4.69 -6.79 0.77
CA VAL A 106 4.20 -5.61 1.49
C VAL A 106 4.31 -5.84 3.00
N GLN A 107 3.99 -7.03 3.50
CA GLN A 107 4.16 -7.37 4.91
C GLN A 107 5.65 -7.33 5.33
N ASP A 108 6.55 -7.84 4.48
CA ASP A 108 8.00 -7.76 4.69
C ASP A 108 8.50 -6.31 4.77
N LEU A 109 7.97 -5.43 3.91
CA LEU A 109 8.28 -3.99 3.94
C LEU A 109 7.86 -3.36 5.27
N VAL A 110 6.64 -3.59 5.72
CA VAL A 110 6.14 -3.08 7.00
C VAL A 110 6.96 -3.63 8.17
N GLY A 111 7.34 -4.91 8.12
CA GLY A 111 8.23 -5.52 9.09
C GLY A 111 9.62 -4.89 9.10
N GLU A 112 10.19 -4.53 7.94
CA GLU A 112 11.48 -3.85 7.84
C GLU A 112 11.41 -2.43 8.43
N LEU A 113 10.36 -1.66 8.12
CA LEU A 113 10.17 -0.31 8.63
C LEU A 113 10.02 -0.30 10.16
N ASN A 114 9.25 -1.24 10.72
CA ASN A 114 9.09 -1.37 12.18
C ASN A 114 10.38 -1.75 12.90
N ARG A 115 11.29 -2.50 12.26
CA ARG A 115 12.62 -2.81 12.84
C ARG A 115 13.61 -1.64 12.73
N GLY A 116 13.42 -0.75 11.75
CA GLY A 116 14.26 0.42 11.53
C GLY A 116 13.89 1.64 12.37
N GLY A 117 12.63 1.77 12.78
CA GLY A 117 12.10 2.93 13.53
C GLY A 117 12.45 2.98 15.03
N THR A 118 13.46 2.25 15.49
CA THR A 118 13.93 2.28 16.90
C THR A 118 15.27 3.02 17.07
N GLY A 119 15.55 4.00 16.21
CA GLY A 119 16.77 4.82 16.23
C GLY A 119 16.56 6.18 16.89
#